data_AF-A0A1C0U9N9-F1
#
_entry.id   AF-A0A1C0U9N9-F1
#
_cell.length_a   1.000
_cell.length_b   1.000
_cell.length_c   1.000
_cell.angle_alpha   90.00
_cell.angle_beta   90.00
_cell.angle_gamma   90.00
#
_symmetry.space_group_name_H-M   'P 1'
#
loop_
_entity.id
_entity.type
_entity.pdbx_description
1 polymer ?
#
loop_
_entity_poly.entity_id
_entity_poly.type
_entity_poly.pdbx_seq_one_letter_code
_entity_poly.pdbx_strand_id
1 'polypeptide(L)'
;MKTTRNHLIKLLPVAALFIFCLLAHIALGYRLKVGYVLAVFFIFLLLNKVTIVYRVLLIVLGIAALIYAPIGLTYGSPNFNSILSLFYKNEQEASEFISSIPVEHYLFSILMLIFCLLSLKVRINLYKKINIFLFSFALITTIHHPLKAFIQGKEFTILDSGLPEIRVVKDVTTNFMRVKSEHRKMQEILSEQDTWGTVSAKSKYSTYIVVIGESVRRDFMNA
;
A
#
# COMPACT_ATOMS: atom_id res chain seq x y z
N MET A 1 -34.58 7.43 -28.32
CA MET A 1 -34.42 7.54 -26.84
C MET A 1 -34.15 6.21 -26.11
N LYS A 2 -34.72 5.05 -26.51
CA LYS A 2 -34.46 3.75 -25.83
C LYS A 2 -33.03 3.19 -26.04
N THR A 3 -32.44 3.40 -27.21
CA THR A 3 -31.08 2.91 -27.56
C THR A 3 -29.97 3.63 -26.79
N THR A 4 -30.03 4.95 -26.65
CA THR A 4 -29.09 5.74 -25.85
C THR A 4 -29.14 5.37 -24.36
N ARG A 5 -30.33 5.11 -23.81
CA ARG A 5 -30.51 4.65 -22.42
C ARG A 5 -29.79 3.32 -22.15
N ASN A 6 -29.85 2.37 -23.09
CA ASN A 6 -29.19 1.06 -22.93
C ASN A 6 -27.65 1.12 -23.01
N HIS A 7 -27.08 2.06 -23.78
CA HIS A 7 -25.63 2.25 -23.82
C HIS A 7 -25.10 2.94 -22.56
N LEU A 8 -25.82 3.95 -22.04
CA LEU A 8 -25.49 4.63 -20.79
C LEU A 8 -25.45 3.67 -19.58
N ILE A 9 -26.43 2.76 -19.49
CA ILE A 9 -26.49 1.75 -18.42
C ILE A 9 -25.28 0.80 -18.47
N LYS A 10 -24.75 0.49 -19.67
CA LYS A 10 -23.55 -0.35 -19.83
C LYS A 10 -22.25 0.40 -19.57
N LEU A 11 -22.25 1.73 -19.69
CA LEU A 11 -21.06 2.57 -19.46
C LEU A 11 -20.86 2.89 -17.98
N LEU A 12 -21.94 2.90 -17.18
CA LEU A 12 -21.88 3.21 -15.75
C LEU A 12 -20.93 2.29 -14.96
N PRO A 13 -20.97 0.94 -15.09
CA PRO A 13 -20.00 0.08 -14.41
C PRO A 13 -18.56 0.31 -14.84
N VAL A 14 -18.33 0.73 -16.10
CA VAL A 14 -16.99 1.02 -16.62
C VAL A 14 -16.44 2.31 -16.03
N ALA A 15 -17.28 3.34 -15.90
CA ALA A 15 -16.93 4.56 -15.18
C ALA A 15 -16.65 4.27 -13.70
N ALA A 16 -17.49 3.44 -13.07
CA ALA A 16 -17.26 2.99 -11.70
C ALA A 16 -15.93 2.25 -11.53
N LEU A 17 -15.54 1.43 -12.52
CA LEU A 17 -14.25 0.75 -12.53
C LEU A 17 -13.07 1.72 -12.62
N PHE A 18 -13.17 2.75 -13.45
CA PHE A 18 -12.13 3.78 -13.52
C PHE A 18 -11.99 4.51 -12.18
N ILE A 19 -13.11 4.90 -11.57
CA ILE A 19 -13.12 5.56 -10.26
C ILE A 19 -12.57 4.62 -9.19
N PHE A 20 -12.94 3.34 -9.19
CA PHE A 20 -12.38 2.34 -8.29
C PHE A 20 -10.84 2.25 -8.42
N CYS A 21 -10.31 2.14 -9.65
CA CYS A 21 -8.85 2.10 -9.86
C CYS A 21 -8.16 3.37 -9.36
N LEU A 22 -8.77 4.54 -9.57
CA LEU A 22 -8.24 5.81 -9.06
C LEU A 22 -8.22 5.82 -7.51
N LEU A 23 -9.33 5.45 -6.88
CA LEU A 23 -9.45 5.42 -5.42
C LEU A 23 -8.51 4.38 -4.81
N ALA A 24 -8.39 3.19 -5.41
CA ALA A 24 -7.48 2.14 -4.97
C ALA A 24 -6.02 2.60 -5.04
N HIS A 25 -5.61 3.28 -6.13
CA HIS A 25 -4.26 3.84 -6.25
C HIS A 25 -3.96 4.83 -5.12
N ILE A 26 -4.91 5.72 -4.81
CA ILE A 26 -4.79 6.71 -3.73
C ILE A 26 -4.77 6.02 -2.35
N ALA A 27 -5.66 5.05 -2.12
CA ALA A 27 -5.75 4.28 -0.89
C ALA A 27 -4.45 3.58 -0.51
N LEU A 28 -3.68 3.12 -1.51
CA LEU A 28 -2.39 2.47 -1.29
C LEU A 28 -1.29 3.45 -0.82
N GLY A 29 -1.55 4.75 -0.76
CA GLY A 29 -0.64 5.75 -0.20
C GLY A 29 0.59 6.07 -1.05
N TYR A 30 0.60 5.63 -2.31
CA TYR A 30 1.66 5.96 -3.27
C TYR A 30 1.36 7.27 -4.01
N ARG A 31 2.41 7.91 -4.54
CA ARG A 31 2.24 9.11 -5.35
C ARG A 31 1.32 8.84 -6.55
N LEU A 32 0.30 9.69 -6.72
CA LEU A 32 -0.63 9.59 -7.84
C LEU A 32 0.10 9.78 -9.18
N LYS A 33 -0.02 8.80 -10.07
CA LYS A 33 0.45 8.87 -11.45
C LYS A 33 -0.64 8.35 -12.37
N VAL A 34 -1.20 9.25 -13.18
CA VAL A 34 -2.34 8.95 -14.07
C VAL A 34 -2.06 7.77 -15.00
N GLY A 35 -0.82 7.65 -15.52
CA GLY A 35 -0.44 6.52 -16.36
C GLY A 35 -0.54 5.15 -15.67
N TYR A 36 -0.31 5.09 -14.35
CA TYR A 36 -0.42 3.85 -13.58
C TYR A 36 -1.89 3.49 -13.34
N VAL A 37 -2.71 4.48 -12.97
CA VAL A 37 -4.17 4.31 -12.84
C VAL A 37 -4.78 3.81 -14.16
N LEU A 38 -4.38 4.40 -15.30
CA LEU A 38 -4.83 3.96 -16.62
C LEU A 38 -4.38 2.53 -16.94
N ALA A 39 -3.14 2.17 -16.61
CA ALA A 39 -2.64 0.82 -16.85
C ALA A 39 -3.44 -0.23 -16.08
N VAL A 40 -3.71 0.01 -14.79
CA VAL A 40 -4.51 -0.89 -13.94
C VAL A 40 -5.95 -0.97 -14.45
N PHE A 41 -6.55 0.16 -14.79
CA PHE A 41 -7.87 0.21 -15.42
C PHE A 41 -7.91 -0.63 -16.70
N PHE A 42 -6.92 -0.48 -17.59
CA PHE A 42 -6.83 -1.24 -18.84
C PHE A 42 -6.63 -2.74 -18.60
N ILE A 43 -5.83 -3.12 -17.60
CA ILE A 43 -5.68 -4.52 -17.18
C ILE A 43 -7.05 -5.10 -16.81
N PHE A 44 -7.83 -4.40 -15.97
CA PHE A 44 -9.17 -4.85 -15.59
C PHE A 44 -10.15 -4.90 -16.76
N LEU A 45 -10.09 -3.95 -17.70
CA LEU A 45 -10.91 -3.99 -18.92
C LEU A 45 -10.59 -5.21 -19.80
N LEU A 46 -9.31 -5.57 -19.92
CA LEU A 46 -8.88 -6.74 -20.67
C LEU A 46 -9.29 -8.04 -19.96
N LEU A 47 -9.14 -8.08 -18.64
CA LEU A 47 -9.52 -9.23 -17.80
C LEU A 47 -11.01 -9.51 -17.79
N ASN A 48 -11.88 -8.51 -18.06
CA ASN A 48 -13.33 -8.69 -18.12
C ASN A 48 -13.77 -9.85 -19.04
N LYS A 49 -12.97 -10.23 -20.04
CA LYS A 49 -13.22 -11.40 -20.90
C LYS A 49 -13.20 -12.72 -20.13
N VAL A 50 -12.38 -12.81 -19.09
CA VAL A 50 -12.26 -13.96 -18.18
C VAL A 50 -12.90 -13.59 -16.85
N THR A 51 -14.23 -13.70 -16.79
CA THR A 51 -15.05 -13.14 -15.70
C THR A 51 -14.64 -13.61 -14.30
N ILE A 52 -14.19 -14.85 -14.15
CA ILE A 52 -13.76 -15.40 -12.85
C ILE A 52 -12.49 -14.69 -12.38
N VAL A 53 -11.46 -14.64 -13.21
CA VAL A 53 -10.17 -13.99 -12.89
C VAL A 53 -10.38 -12.51 -12.62
N TYR A 54 -11.18 -11.83 -13.46
CA TYR A 54 -11.56 -10.43 -13.27
C TYR A 54 -12.15 -10.19 -11.88
N ARG A 55 -13.18 -10.95 -11.49
CA ARG A 55 -13.88 -10.77 -10.21
C ARG A 55 -12.98 -11.07 -9.02
N VAL A 56 -12.21 -12.15 -9.07
CA VAL A 56 -11.31 -12.54 -7.98
C VAL A 56 -10.27 -11.46 -7.75
N LEU A 57 -9.56 -11.01 -8.79
CA LEU A 57 -8.53 -9.98 -8.66
C LEU A 57 -9.11 -8.63 -8.22
N LEU A 58 -10.29 -8.27 -8.72
CA LEU A 58 -10.97 -7.03 -8.33
C LEU A 58 -11.35 -7.05 -6.84
N ILE A 59 -11.90 -8.17 -6.34
CA ILE A 59 -12.27 -8.33 -4.93
C ILE A 59 -11.04 -8.36 -4.03
N VAL A 60 -9.99 -9.10 -4.42
CA VAL A 60 -8.74 -9.16 -3.65
C VAL A 60 -8.12 -7.77 -3.53
N LEU A 61 -8.01 -7.03 -4.63
CA LEU A 61 -7.51 -5.66 -4.61
C LEU A 61 -8.45 -4.75 -3.80
N GLY A 62 -9.76 -4.90 -3.96
CA GLY A 62 -10.76 -4.12 -3.24
C GLY A 62 -10.67 -4.30 -1.73
N ILE A 63 -10.55 -5.54 -1.25
CA ILE A 63 -10.40 -5.85 0.18
C ILE A 63 -9.05 -5.35 0.70
N ALA A 64 -7.96 -5.59 -0.02
CA ALA A 64 -6.63 -5.13 0.40
C ALA A 64 -6.57 -3.61 0.52
N ALA A 65 -7.06 -2.88 -0.49
CA ALA A 65 -7.13 -1.43 -0.46
C ALA A 65 -8.14 -0.91 0.58
N LEU A 66 -9.21 -1.64 0.88
CA LEU A 66 -10.22 -1.26 1.88
C LEU A 66 -9.63 -1.25 3.29
N ILE A 67 -8.92 -2.31 3.63
CA ILE A 67 -8.25 -2.48 4.92
C ILE A 67 -7.11 -1.47 5.05
N TYR A 68 -6.35 -1.26 3.98
CA TYR A 68 -5.17 -0.40 4.03
C TYR A 68 -5.49 1.10 3.91
N ALA A 69 -6.57 1.51 3.24
CA ALA A 69 -6.90 2.91 2.96
C ALA A 69 -6.77 3.86 4.16
N PRO A 70 -7.29 3.56 5.37
CA PRO A 70 -7.17 4.47 6.51
C PRO A 70 -5.72 4.72 6.91
N ILE A 71 -4.88 3.69 6.82
CA ILE A 71 -3.46 3.73 7.11
C ILE A 71 -2.73 4.44 5.95
N GLY A 72 -3.03 4.08 4.71
CA GLY A 72 -2.37 4.60 3.51
C GLY A 72 -2.61 6.08 3.27
N LEU A 73 -3.81 6.58 3.59
CA LEU A 73 -4.13 8.00 3.49
C LEU A 73 -3.46 8.83 4.60
N THR A 74 -3.26 8.26 5.78
CA THR A 74 -2.66 8.96 6.93
C THR A 74 -1.13 8.92 6.90
N TYR A 75 -0.56 7.75 6.59
CA TYR A 75 0.86 7.45 6.76
C TYR A 75 1.59 7.11 5.45
N GLY A 76 0.87 7.08 4.31
CA GLY A 76 1.43 6.78 3.00
C GLY A 76 1.63 5.29 2.72
N SER A 77 2.42 4.98 1.70
CA SER A 77 2.67 3.61 1.25
C SER A 77 3.32 2.72 2.33
N PRO A 78 3.11 1.39 2.30
CA PRO A 78 3.70 0.49 3.28
C PRO A 78 5.22 0.64 3.34
N ASN A 79 5.71 1.01 4.51
CA ASN A 79 7.13 1.21 4.77
C ASN A 79 7.50 0.62 6.12
N PHE A 80 8.80 0.60 6.44
CA PHE A 80 9.31 0.02 7.68
C PHE A 80 8.56 0.55 8.91
N ASN A 81 8.37 1.86 9.04
CA ASN A 81 7.72 2.47 10.21
C ASN A 81 6.23 2.11 10.30
N SER A 82 5.51 2.12 9.18
CA SER A 82 4.10 1.72 9.16
C SER A 82 3.93 0.26 9.58
N ILE A 83 4.77 -0.65 9.09
CA ILE A 83 4.73 -2.07 9.47
C ILE A 83 5.21 -2.28 10.92
N LEU A 84 6.24 -1.56 11.35
CA LEU A 84 6.76 -1.58 12.72
C LEU A 84 5.68 -1.21 13.73
N SER A 85 4.93 -0.13 13.42
CA SER A 85 3.83 0.34 14.25
C SER A 85 2.64 -0.64 14.31
N LEU A 86 2.54 -1.60 13.40
CA LEU A 86 1.54 -2.66 13.47
C LEU A 86 2.08 -3.89 14.24
N PHE A 87 3.39 -4.14 14.14
CA PHE A 87 4.03 -5.32 14.73
C PHE A 87 4.20 -5.21 16.25
N TYR A 88 4.45 -4.01 16.78
CA TYR A 88 4.79 -3.80 18.19
C TYR A 88 3.64 -3.38 19.10
N LYS A 89 2.40 -3.30 18.60
CA LYS A 89 1.29 -2.77 19.39
C LYS A 89 0.67 -3.80 20.32
N ASN A 90 0.58 -3.43 21.59
CA ASN A 90 -0.37 -4.00 22.53
C ASN A 90 -1.81 -3.57 22.17
N GLU A 91 -2.83 -4.21 22.75
CA GLU A 91 -4.25 -3.93 22.41
C GLU A 91 -4.63 -2.46 22.65
N GLN A 92 -4.06 -1.82 23.67
CA GLN A 92 -4.32 -0.43 24.01
C GLN A 92 -3.76 0.54 22.96
N GLU A 93 -2.49 0.39 22.59
CA GLU A 93 -1.85 1.18 21.53
C GLU A 93 -2.50 0.94 20.16
N ALA A 94 -3.01 -0.28 19.90
CA ALA A 94 -3.78 -0.57 18.70
C ALA A 94 -5.08 0.24 18.65
N SER A 95 -5.79 0.32 19.77
CA SER A 95 -7.02 1.13 19.89
C SER A 95 -6.74 2.62 19.73
N GLU A 96 -5.71 3.13 20.40
CA GLU A 96 -5.31 4.55 20.32
C GLU A 96 -4.88 4.92 18.89
N PHE A 97 -4.14 4.04 18.20
CA PHE A 97 -3.77 4.25 16.81
C PHE A 97 -4.94 4.23 15.85
N ILE A 98 -5.89 3.31 16.00
CA ILE A 98 -7.09 3.27 15.16
C ILE A 98 -7.91 4.55 15.39
N SER A 99 -8.00 4.99 16.66
CA SER A 99 -8.76 6.19 17.04
C SER A 99 -8.10 7.49 16.61
N SER A 100 -6.78 7.49 16.33
CA SER A 100 -6.07 8.68 15.84
C SER A 100 -6.24 8.92 14.35
N ILE A 101 -6.73 7.93 13.59
CA ILE A 101 -6.96 8.07 12.15
C ILE A 101 -8.22 8.91 11.90
N PRO A 102 -8.17 9.94 11.03
CA PRO A 102 -9.34 10.75 10.70
C PRO A 102 -10.51 9.94 10.14
N VAL A 103 -11.74 10.29 10.56
CA VAL A 103 -12.97 9.59 10.15
C VAL A 103 -13.18 9.66 8.63
N GLU A 104 -12.78 10.75 7.96
CA GLU A 104 -12.84 10.86 6.50
C GLU A 104 -12.09 9.73 5.77
N HIS A 105 -11.03 9.18 6.34
CA HIS A 105 -10.28 8.09 5.71
C HIS A 105 -11.05 6.77 5.76
N TYR A 106 -11.85 6.52 6.80
CA TYR A 106 -12.78 5.39 6.85
C TYR A 106 -13.97 5.57 5.89
N LEU A 107 -14.48 6.80 5.74
CA LEU A 107 -15.50 7.10 4.74
C LEU A 107 -14.96 6.89 3.32
N PHE A 108 -13.69 7.21 3.07
CA PHE A 108 -13.02 6.92 1.80
C PHE A 108 -12.98 5.41 1.51
N SER A 109 -12.66 4.58 2.51
CA SER A 109 -12.74 3.12 2.40
C SER A 109 -14.12 2.64 1.95
N ILE A 110 -15.19 3.15 2.57
CA ILE A 110 -16.58 2.80 2.21
C ILE A 110 -16.91 3.25 0.78
N LEU A 111 -16.53 4.47 0.40
CA LEU A 111 -16.76 4.98 -0.95
C LEU A 111 -16.08 4.09 -2.00
N MET A 112 -14.83 3.70 -1.75
CA MET A 112 -14.09 2.81 -2.63
C MET A 112 -14.76 1.42 -2.73
N LEU A 113 -15.28 0.88 -1.63
CA LEU A 113 -16.04 -0.38 -1.64
C LEU A 113 -17.26 -0.30 -2.54
N ILE A 114 -18.01 0.80 -2.49
CA ILE A 114 -19.18 1.02 -3.37
C ILE A 114 -18.77 0.94 -4.84
N PHE A 115 -17.70 1.64 -5.23
CA PHE A 115 -17.21 1.59 -6.61
C PHE A 115 -16.67 0.21 -7.00
N CYS A 116 -16.02 -0.51 -6.09
CA CYS A 116 -15.61 -1.90 -6.30
C CYS A 116 -16.82 -2.81 -6.61
N LEU A 117 -17.89 -2.71 -5.81
CA LEU A 117 -19.11 -3.50 -6.00
C LEU A 117 -19.84 -3.15 -7.30
N LEU A 118 -19.88 -1.87 -7.68
CA LEU A 118 -20.44 -1.43 -8.96
C LEU A 118 -19.62 -1.97 -10.14
N SER A 119 -18.31 -2.04 -10.00
CA SER A 119 -17.38 -2.55 -11.01
C SER A 119 -17.59 -4.03 -11.33
N LEU A 120 -18.08 -4.84 -10.38
CA LEU A 120 -18.42 -6.26 -10.63
C LEU A 120 -19.45 -6.49 -11.75
N LYS A 121 -20.20 -5.44 -12.12
CA LYS A 121 -21.20 -5.44 -13.20
C LYS A 121 -20.62 -5.10 -14.57
N VAL A 122 -19.33 -4.79 -14.69
CA VAL A 122 -18.68 -4.53 -15.99
C VAL A 122 -18.87 -5.75 -16.89
N ARG A 123 -19.42 -5.50 -18.09
CA ARG A 123 -19.54 -6.47 -19.17
C ARG A 123 -19.46 -5.74 -20.50
N ILE A 124 -18.24 -5.62 -21.02
CA ILE A 124 -17.99 -4.98 -22.30
C ILE A 124 -17.22 -5.90 -23.24
N ASN A 125 -17.48 -5.75 -24.53
CA ASN A 125 -16.67 -6.36 -25.57
C ASN A 125 -15.99 -5.25 -26.37
N LEU A 126 -14.66 -5.29 -26.42
CA LEU A 126 -13.86 -4.29 -27.11
C LEU A 126 -13.38 -4.82 -28.45
N TYR A 127 -13.30 -3.95 -29.46
CA TYR A 127 -12.74 -4.29 -30.76
C TYR A 127 -11.28 -4.74 -30.66
N LYS A 128 -10.84 -5.63 -31.57
CA LYS A 128 -9.49 -6.22 -31.56
C LYS A 128 -8.37 -5.17 -31.52
N LYS A 129 -8.46 -4.12 -32.35
CA LYS A 129 -7.46 -3.03 -32.40
C LYS A 129 -7.34 -2.31 -31.05
N ILE A 130 -8.46 -2.06 -30.37
CA ILE A 130 -8.49 -1.42 -29.05
C ILE A 130 -7.83 -2.35 -28.01
N ASN A 131 -8.17 -3.64 -28.01
CA ASN A 131 -7.54 -4.59 -27.08
C ASN A 131 -6.01 -4.63 -27.22
N ILE A 132 -5.49 -4.59 -28.46
CA ILE A 132 -4.05 -4.55 -28.71
C ILE A 132 -3.44 -3.29 -28.11
N PHE A 133 -4.04 -2.12 -28.36
CA PHE A 133 -3.57 -0.85 -27.80
C PHE A 133 -3.56 -0.86 -26.26
N LEU A 134 -4.67 -1.25 -25.63
CA LEU A 134 -4.79 -1.33 -24.17
C LEU A 134 -3.74 -2.28 -23.58
N PHE A 135 -3.54 -3.43 -24.23
CA PHE A 135 -2.56 -4.43 -23.82
C PHE A 135 -1.13 -3.88 -23.92
N SER A 136 -0.76 -3.27 -25.05
CA SER A 136 0.57 -2.68 -25.22
C SER A 136 0.85 -1.59 -24.19
N PHE A 137 -0.12 -0.70 -23.92
CA PHE A 137 0.02 0.35 -22.91
C PHE A 137 0.21 -0.23 -21.50
N ALA A 138 -0.65 -1.18 -21.11
CA ALA A 138 -0.58 -1.84 -19.81
C ALA A 138 0.75 -2.60 -19.64
N LEU A 139 1.18 -3.32 -20.68
CA LEU A 139 2.41 -4.09 -20.67
C LEU A 139 3.62 -3.16 -20.49
N ILE A 140 3.77 -2.14 -21.34
CA ILE A 140 4.90 -1.19 -21.30
C ILE A 140 4.98 -0.54 -19.91
N THR A 141 3.84 -0.08 -19.37
CA THR A 141 3.80 0.58 -18.06
C THR A 141 4.19 -0.35 -16.93
N THR A 142 3.76 -1.62 -16.99
CA THR A 142 4.05 -2.63 -15.96
C THR A 142 5.52 -3.03 -15.95
N ILE A 143 6.12 -3.23 -17.15
CA ILE A 143 7.48 -3.78 -17.30
C ILE A 143 8.58 -2.71 -17.31
N HIS A 144 8.26 -1.43 -17.52
CA HIS A 144 9.27 -0.37 -17.64
C HIS A 144 10.23 -0.33 -16.44
N HIS A 145 9.70 -0.42 -15.22
CA HIS A 145 10.51 -0.33 -14.00
C HIS A 145 11.33 -1.63 -13.72
N PRO A 146 10.75 -2.84 -13.79
CA PRO A 146 11.51 -4.10 -13.73
C PRO A 146 12.60 -4.18 -14.80
N LEU A 147 12.30 -3.75 -16.03
CA LEU A 147 13.28 -3.76 -17.13
C LEU A 147 14.43 -2.79 -16.86
N LYS A 148 14.13 -1.59 -16.35
CA LYS A 148 15.16 -0.63 -15.95
C LYS A 148 16.04 -1.19 -14.83
N ALA A 149 15.46 -1.87 -13.84
CA ALA A 149 16.20 -2.52 -12.76
C ALA A 149 17.12 -3.64 -13.29
N PHE A 150 16.62 -4.43 -14.24
CA PHE A 150 17.38 -5.49 -14.89
C PHE A 150 18.59 -4.96 -15.68
N ILE A 151 18.40 -3.88 -16.45
CA ILE A 151 19.50 -3.20 -17.17
C ILE A 151 20.56 -2.66 -16.19
N GLN A 152 20.18 -2.33 -14.97
CA GLN A 152 21.09 -1.90 -13.89
C GLN A 152 21.74 -3.07 -13.13
N GLY A 153 21.60 -4.31 -13.62
CA GLY A 153 22.22 -5.50 -13.03
C GLY A 153 21.47 -6.11 -11.85
N LYS A 154 20.21 -5.72 -11.61
CA LYS A 154 19.35 -6.36 -10.59
C LYS A 154 18.56 -7.53 -11.21
N GLU A 155 18.09 -8.45 -10.37
CA GLU A 155 17.23 -9.53 -10.84
C GLU A 155 15.90 -8.99 -11.38
N PHE A 156 15.43 -9.58 -12.49
CA PHE A 156 14.15 -9.21 -13.06
C PHE A 156 13.02 -9.80 -12.22
N THR A 157 12.26 -8.94 -11.55
CA THR A 157 11.08 -9.34 -10.77
C THR A 157 9.89 -8.44 -11.09
N ILE A 158 8.72 -9.02 -11.39
CA ILE A 158 7.49 -8.26 -11.70
C ILE A 158 7.04 -7.41 -10.50
N LEU A 159 7.34 -7.86 -9.28
CA LEU A 159 7.08 -7.14 -8.03
C LEU A 159 7.82 -5.78 -7.94
N ASP A 160 8.83 -5.55 -8.80
CA ASP A 160 9.54 -4.27 -8.93
C ASP A 160 8.78 -3.28 -9.84
N SER A 161 7.54 -3.60 -10.18
CA SER A 161 6.68 -2.74 -11.01
C SER A 161 6.55 -1.33 -10.45
N GLY A 162 6.31 -0.39 -11.36
CA GLY A 162 5.87 0.96 -11.02
C GLY A 162 4.48 1.00 -10.41
N LEU A 163 3.63 0.01 -10.75
CA LEU A 163 2.22 -0.02 -10.36
C LEU A 163 2.06 -0.30 -8.86
N PRO A 164 1.45 0.61 -8.08
CA PRO A 164 1.18 0.40 -6.65
C PRO A 164 0.53 -0.92 -6.30
N GLU A 165 -0.44 -1.35 -7.10
CA GLU A 165 -1.26 -2.55 -6.90
C GLU A 165 -0.44 -3.84 -6.97
N ILE A 166 0.73 -3.79 -7.65
CA ILE A 166 1.69 -4.89 -7.71
C ILE A 166 2.80 -4.67 -6.68
N ARG A 167 3.34 -3.44 -6.63
CA ARG A 167 4.46 -3.06 -5.76
C ARG A 167 4.15 -3.24 -4.28
N VAL A 168 2.90 -3.00 -3.87
CA VAL A 168 2.46 -3.13 -2.47
C VAL A 168 2.81 -4.51 -1.89
N VAL A 169 2.73 -5.57 -2.70
CA VAL A 169 3.07 -6.93 -2.27
C VAL A 169 4.56 -7.02 -1.89
N LYS A 170 5.43 -6.41 -2.70
CA LYS A 170 6.87 -6.35 -2.42
C LYS A 170 7.15 -5.55 -1.16
N ASP A 171 6.57 -4.36 -1.09
CA ASP A 171 6.85 -3.40 -0.02
C ASP A 171 6.39 -3.95 1.32
N VAL A 172 5.18 -4.53 1.41
CA VAL A 172 4.69 -5.19 2.61
C VAL A 172 5.61 -6.36 3.00
N THR A 173 5.92 -7.26 2.07
CA THR A 173 6.73 -8.46 2.37
C THR A 173 8.14 -8.09 2.83
N THR A 174 8.81 -7.20 2.11
CA THR A 174 10.19 -6.80 2.41
C THR A 174 10.28 -6.05 3.73
N ASN A 175 9.36 -5.11 3.98
CA ASN A 175 9.37 -4.36 5.23
C ASN A 175 8.96 -5.23 6.42
N PHE A 176 8.02 -6.16 6.26
CA PHE A 176 7.65 -7.12 7.30
C PHE A 176 8.82 -8.03 7.68
N MET A 177 9.52 -8.58 6.69
CA MET A 177 10.71 -9.40 6.94
C MET A 177 11.80 -8.60 7.65
N ARG A 178 11.99 -7.33 7.27
CA ARG A 178 12.94 -6.43 7.93
C ARG A 178 12.54 -6.14 9.39
N VAL A 179 11.27 -5.86 9.66
CA VAL A 179 10.78 -5.65 11.04
C VAL A 179 11.00 -6.91 11.88
N LYS A 180 10.67 -8.08 11.33
CA LYS A 180 10.89 -9.36 12.02
C LYS A 180 12.36 -9.63 12.30
N SER A 181 13.27 -9.31 11.36
CA SER A 181 14.70 -9.47 11.59
C SER A 181 15.25 -8.53 12.65
N GLU A 182 14.81 -7.27 12.67
CA GLU A 182 15.22 -6.31 13.69
C GLU A 182 14.68 -6.70 15.08
N HIS A 183 13.45 -7.21 15.15
CA HIS A 183 12.89 -7.76 16.39
C HIS A 183 13.73 -8.92 16.92
N ARG A 184 14.14 -9.83 16.04
CA ARG A 184 14.97 -10.97 16.44
C ARG A 184 16.33 -10.53 16.99
N LYS A 185 17.00 -9.59 16.31
CA LYS A 185 18.27 -9.02 16.81
C LYS A 185 18.11 -8.36 18.17
N MET A 186 17.00 -7.64 18.38
CA MET A 186 16.70 -7.03 19.67
C MET A 186 16.54 -8.08 20.77
N GLN A 187 15.81 -9.17 20.51
CA GLN A 187 15.66 -10.28 21.47
C GLN A 187 16.99 -10.99 21.76
N GLU A 188 17.83 -11.16 20.73
CA GLU A 188 19.18 -11.72 20.90
C GLU A 188 20.02 -10.82 21.82
N ILE A 189 20.05 -9.50 21.59
CA ILE A 189 20.75 -8.53 22.47
C ILE A 189 20.18 -8.54 23.90
N LEU A 190 18.85 -8.63 24.06
CA LEU A 190 18.21 -8.69 25.39
C LEU A 190 18.48 -10.00 26.13
N SER A 191 18.82 -11.07 25.42
CA SER A 191 19.14 -12.38 25.99
C SER A 191 20.61 -12.53 26.39
N GLU A 192 21.49 -11.66 25.88
CA GLU A 192 22.89 -11.63 26.27
C GLU A 192 23.03 -11.16 27.73
N GLN A 193 23.94 -11.79 28.47
CA GLN A 193 24.26 -11.33 29.82
C GLN A 193 24.92 -9.97 29.78
N ASP A 194 24.61 -9.16 30.79
CA ASP A 194 25.18 -7.85 30.95
C ASP A 194 26.72 -7.93 30.95
N THR A 195 27.36 -7.28 29.97
CA THR A 195 28.82 -7.16 29.87
C THR A 195 29.35 -5.98 30.68
N TRP A 196 28.47 -5.14 31.23
CA TRP A 196 28.84 -4.09 32.14
C TRP A 196 29.31 -4.75 33.44
N GLY A 197 30.64 -4.77 33.65
CA GLY A 197 31.24 -5.26 34.89
C GLY A 197 30.84 -4.39 36.10
N THR A 198 31.42 -4.66 37.27
CA THR A 198 31.22 -3.80 38.46
C THR A 198 31.72 -2.38 38.20
N VAL A 199 30.79 -1.48 37.86
CA VAL A 199 31.05 -0.05 37.72
C VAL A 199 31.14 0.56 39.12
N SER A 200 32.36 0.63 39.67
CA SER A 200 32.62 1.37 40.90
C SER A 200 32.96 2.82 40.56
N ALA A 201 32.00 3.72 40.76
CA ALA A 201 32.20 5.16 40.62
C ALA A 201 32.20 5.81 42.01
N LYS A 202 33.22 6.63 42.29
CA LYS A 202 33.28 7.45 43.50
C LYS A 202 32.25 8.58 43.36
N SER A 203 31.04 8.34 43.87
CA SER A 203 29.92 9.26 43.67
C SER A 203 30.17 10.62 44.34
N LYS A 204 30.00 11.70 43.57
CA LYS A 204 30.01 13.09 44.08
C LYS A 204 28.61 13.54 44.54
N TYR A 205 27.55 12.92 44.04
CA TYR A 205 26.16 13.35 44.25
C TYR A 205 25.26 12.16 44.62
N SER A 206 24.30 12.35 45.51
CA SER A 206 23.41 11.26 45.96
C SER A 206 22.30 10.91 44.97
N THR A 207 22.02 11.78 43.99
CA THR A 207 20.89 11.61 43.06
C THR A 207 21.36 11.81 41.62
N TYR A 208 21.01 10.84 40.78
CA TYR A 208 21.24 10.89 39.33
C TYR A 208 19.89 10.74 38.64
N ILE A 209 19.55 11.69 37.77
CA ILE A 209 18.35 11.63 36.93
C ILE A 209 18.82 11.31 35.52
N VAL A 210 18.43 10.16 35.00
CA VAL A 210 18.64 9.79 33.61
C VAL A 210 17.37 10.13 32.84
N VAL A 211 17.47 11.11 31.94
CA VAL A 211 16.38 11.45 31.02
C VAL A 211 16.65 10.77 29.69
N ILE A 212 15.86 9.74 29.39
CA ILE A 212 15.90 9.06 28.08
C ILE A 212 14.81 9.69 27.22
N GLY A 213 15.20 10.54 26.28
CA GLY A 213 14.27 11.14 25.32
C GLY A 213 13.95 10.20 24.17
N GLU A 214 12.71 10.24 23.67
CA GLU A 214 12.32 9.55 22.44
C GLU A 214 12.42 10.52 21.25
N SER A 215 13.19 10.17 20.23
CA SER A 215 13.25 10.85 18.92
C SER A 215 13.56 12.36 18.93
N VAL A 216 14.14 12.90 20.02
CA VAL A 216 14.58 14.29 20.09
C VAL A 216 15.77 14.50 19.15
N ARG A 217 15.57 15.35 18.14
CA ARG A 217 16.65 15.79 17.26
C ARG A 217 17.15 17.17 17.66
N ARG A 218 18.48 17.34 17.65
CA ARG A 218 19.15 18.60 18.05
C ARG A 218 18.71 19.81 17.22
N ASP A 219 18.37 19.62 15.95
CA ASP A 219 17.93 20.69 15.05
C ASP A 219 16.51 21.22 15.31
N PHE A 220 15.72 20.52 16.15
CA PHE A 220 14.38 20.97 16.58
C PHE A 220 14.39 21.60 17.99
N MET A 221 15.53 21.57 18.69
CA MET A 221 15.64 22.01 20.09
C MET A 221 16.06 23.48 20.25
N ASN A 222 16.01 24.28 19.19
CA ASN A 222 16.18 25.74 19.25
C ASN A 222 15.21 26.44 18.30
N ALA A 223 14.08 26.86 18.86
CA ALA A 223 13.26 27.99 18.43
C ALA A 223 13.13 28.95 19.63
#